data_AF-A0AAW5D932-F1
#
_entry.id   AF-A0AAW5D932-F1
#
_cell.length_a   1.000
_cell.length_b   1.000
_cell.length_c   1.000
_cell.angle_alpha   90.00
_cell.angle_beta   90.00
_cell.angle_gamma   90.00
#
_symmetry.space_group_name_H-M   'P 1'
#
loop_
_entity.id
_entity.type
_entity.pdbx_description
1 polymer ?
#
loop_
_entity_poly.entity_id
_entity_poly.type
_entity_poly.pdbx_seq_one_letter_code
_entity_poly.pdbx_strand_id
1 'polypeptide(L)'
;MTEQTTKKSIKKSAADRAKANADKQRRFRERQKDAGKKLVRGYVSPEAKACYDEIRDKTGWTDSEAMSNAMRLMYAAYKCGQIKLLNEWLRKNNR
;
A
#
# COMPACT_ATOMS: atom_id res chain seq x y z
N MET A 1 39.03 13.86 33.54
CA MET A 1 38.81 12.40 33.39
C MET A 1 37.37 12.20 32.93
N THR A 2 37.10 12.21 31.62
CA THR A 2 35.75 11.95 31.07
C THR A 2 35.61 10.47 30.79
N GLU A 3 34.83 9.78 31.63
CA GLU A 3 34.51 8.36 31.47
C GLU A 3 33.75 8.13 30.17
N GLN A 4 34.39 7.43 29.23
CA GLN A 4 33.74 6.93 28.03
C GLN A 4 32.80 5.80 28.44
N THR A 5 31.50 6.10 28.54
CA THR A 5 30.48 5.08 28.75
C THR A 5 30.33 4.26 27.46
N THR A 6 31.06 3.15 27.36
CA THR A 6 30.89 2.17 26.29
C THR A 6 29.49 1.57 26.35
N LYS A 7 28.55 2.07 25.54
CA LYS A 7 27.24 1.43 25.31
C LYS A 7 27.46 0.10 24.60
N LYS A 8 27.56 -0.99 25.36
CA LYS A 8 27.40 -2.35 24.81
C LYS A 8 26.00 -2.47 24.22
N SER A 9 25.93 -2.52 22.89
CA SER A 9 24.70 -2.83 22.15
C SER A 9 24.23 -4.23 22.54
N ILE A 10 23.20 -4.32 23.39
CA ILE A 10 22.59 -5.60 23.74
C ILE A 10 21.87 -6.12 22.50
N LYS A 11 22.39 -7.21 21.90
CA LYS A 11 21.73 -7.91 20.79
C LYS A 11 20.38 -8.45 21.27
N LYS A 12 19.29 -7.81 20.83
CA LYS A 12 17.92 -8.25 21.08
C LYS A 12 17.68 -9.66 20.55
N SER A 13 16.97 -10.48 21.33
CA SER A 13 16.55 -11.83 20.95
C SER A 13 15.57 -11.79 19.76
N ALA A 14 15.34 -12.93 19.11
CA ALA A 14 14.36 -13.02 18.02
C ALA A 14 12.94 -12.67 18.49
N ALA A 15 12.56 -13.09 19.71
CA ALA A 15 11.28 -12.77 20.31
C ALA A 15 11.10 -11.26 20.56
N ASP A 16 12.15 -10.58 21.04
CA ASP A 16 12.13 -9.13 21.25
C ASP A 16 11.97 -8.36 19.93
N ARG A 17 12.58 -8.85 18.84
CA ARG A 17 12.42 -8.25 17.51
C ARG A 17 11.02 -8.46 16.96
N ALA A 18 10.45 -9.66 17.12
CA ALA A 18 9.09 -9.96 16.71
C ALA A 18 8.08 -9.06 17.42
N LYS A 19 8.20 -8.90 18.74
CA LYS A 19 7.36 -7.99 19.54
C LYS A 19 7.50 -6.54 19.07
N ALA A 20 8.74 -6.06 18.87
CA ALA A 20 8.98 -4.70 18.39
C ALA A 20 8.38 -4.45 16.99
N ASN A 21 8.41 -5.44 16.10
CA ASN A 21 7.80 -5.34 14.77
C ASN A 21 6.27 -5.31 14.84
N ALA A 22 5.67 -6.14 15.70
CA ALA A 22 4.23 -6.13 15.93
C ALA A 22 3.77 -4.78 16.49
N ASP A 23 4.49 -4.22 17.46
CA ASP A 23 4.20 -2.89 18.03
C ASP A 23 4.35 -1.78 17.00
N LYS A 24 5.37 -1.84 16.14
CA LYS A 24 5.54 -0.90 15.02
C LYS A 24 4.35 -0.96 14.05
N GLN A 25 3.92 -2.15 13.67
CA GLN A 25 2.76 -2.32 12.79
C GLN A 25 1.48 -1.81 13.44
N ARG A 26 1.29 -2.04 14.76
CA ARG A 26 0.14 -1.53 15.52
C ARG A 26 0.10 0.00 15.49
N ARG A 27 1.20 0.66 15.89
CA ARG A 27 1.31 2.13 15.89
C ARG A 27 1.15 2.75 14.50
N PHE A 28 1.61 2.04 13.46
CA PHE A 28 1.38 2.49 12.09
C PHE A 28 -0.10 2.45 11.72
N ARG A 29 -0.79 1.35 12.03
CA ARG A 29 -2.24 1.21 11.78
C ARG A 29 -3.06 2.24 12.57
N GLU A 30 -2.72 2.49 13.83
CA GLU A 30 -3.33 3.53 14.67
C GLU A 30 -3.18 4.91 14.00
N ARG A 31 -1.96 5.31 13.62
CA ARG A 31 -1.72 6.58 12.90
C ARG A 31 -2.48 6.70 11.59
N GLN A 32 -2.61 5.62 10.81
CA GLN A 32 -3.41 5.66 9.57
C GLN A 32 -4.90 5.84 9.88
N LYS A 33 -5.42 5.18 10.92
CA LYS A 33 -6.81 5.32 11.37
C LYS A 33 -7.10 6.72 11.88
N ASP A 34 -6.19 7.30 12.66
CA ASP A 34 -6.31 8.68 13.18
C ASP A 34 -6.28 9.70 12.04
N ALA A 35 -5.55 9.41 10.97
CA ALA A 35 -5.58 10.20 9.73
C ALA A 35 -6.85 9.96 8.87
N GLY A 36 -7.86 9.26 9.40
CA GLY A 36 -9.12 8.96 8.71
C GLY A 36 -9.02 7.90 7.61
N LYS A 37 -7.86 7.24 7.44
CA LYS A 37 -7.66 6.25 6.38
C LYS A 37 -8.22 4.90 6.81
N LYS A 38 -8.91 4.24 5.89
CA LYS A 38 -9.38 2.87 6.03
C LYS A 38 -8.51 1.93 5.21
N LEU A 39 -8.03 0.85 5.82
CA LEU A 39 -7.32 -0.20 5.10
C LEU A 39 -8.32 -0.96 4.21
N VAL A 40 -8.04 -0.98 2.91
CA VAL A 40 -8.75 -1.82 1.93
C VAL A 40 -7.87 -3.02 1.61
N ARG A 41 -8.46 -4.22 1.59
CA ARG A 41 -7.75 -5.47 1.27
C ARG A 41 -8.61 -6.35 0.36
N GLY A 42 -7.97 -7.00 -0.59
CA GLY A 42 -8.57 -7.96 -1.52
C GLY A 42 -7.48 -8.66 -2.33
N TYR A 43 -7.78 -9.85 -2.85
CA TYR A 43 -6.91 -10.51 -3.82
C TYR A 43 -7.18 -9.90 -5.20
N VAL A 44 -6.11 -9.71 -5.98
CA VAL A 44 -6.16 -9.22 -7.35
C VAL A 44 -5.76 -10.34 -8.30
N SER A 45 -6.34 -10.36 -9.51
CA SER A 45 -5.95 -11.31 -10.54
C SER A 45 -4.55 -10.98 -11.09
N PRO A 46 -3.88 -11.93 -11.78
CA PRO A 46 -2.59 -11.66 -12.42
C PRO A 46 -2.63 -10.49 -13.41
N GLU A 47 -3.72 -10.36 -14.17
CA GLU A 47 -3.92 -9.29 -15.16
C GLU A 47 -4.01 -7.92 -14.46
N ALA A 48 -4.81 -7.84 -13.39
CA ALA A 48 -4.90 -6.63 -12.57
C ALA A 48 -3.57 -6.28 -11.90
N LYS A 49 -2.79 -7.30 -11.49
CA LYS A 49 -1.43 -7.08 -10.96
C LYS A 49 -0.49 -6.51 -12.03
N ALA A 50 -0.55 -6.99 -13.27
CA ALA A 50 0.25 -6.45 -14.36
C ALA A 50 -0.11 -4.98 -14.65
N CYS A 51 -1.41 -4.65 -14.66
CA CYS A 51 -1.89 -3.27 -14.78
C CYS A 51 -1.37 -2.39 -13.63
N TYR A 52 -1.38 -2.92 -12.41
CA TYR A 52 -0.86 -2.23 -11.23
C TYR A 52 0.64 -1.93 -11.34
N ASP A 53 1.45 -2.94 -11.69
CA ASP A 53 2.90 -2.81 -11.82
C ASP A 53 3.24 -1.74 -12.90
N GLU A 54 2.58 -1.79 -14.06
CA GLU A 54 2.80 -0.81 -15.14
C GLU A 54 2.41 0.63 -14.73
N ILE A 55 1.28 0.81 -14.03
CA ILE A 55 0.87 2.13 -13.54
C ILE A 55 1.86 2.64 -12.51
N ARG A 56 2.32 1.79 -11.58
CA ARG A 56 3.27 2.17 -10.54
C ARG A 56 4.58 2.65 -11.15
N ASP A 57 5.09 1.91 -12.14
CA ASP A 57 6.34 2.24 -12.82
C ASP A 57 6.26 3.56 -13.59
N LYS A 58 5.13 3.84 -14.25
CA LYS A 58 4.95 5.09 -15.01
C LYS A 58 4.69 6.31 -14.14
N THR A 59 3.99 6.15 -13.02
CA THR A 59 3.52 7.27 -12.19
C THR A 59 4.39 7.55 -10.98
N GLY A 60 5.17 6.57 -10.53
CA GLY A 60 5.92 6.64 -9.27
C GLY A 60 5.02 6.63 -8.02
N TRP A 61 3.74 6.28 -8.16
CA TRP A 61 2.81 6.25 -7.03
C TRP A 61 3.18 5.19 -6.00
N THR A 62 2.99 5.53 -4.73
CA THR A 62 2.96 4.55 -3.65
C THR A 62 1.73 3.65 -3.76
N ASP A 63 1.77 2.46 -3.16
CA ASP A 63 0.64 1.52 -3.15
C ASP A 63 -0.67 2.18 -2.64
N SER A 64 -0.55 3.08 -1.65
CA SER A 64 -1.70 3.82 -1.11
C SER A 64 -2.26 4.84 -2.09
N GLU A 65 -1.41 5.54 -2.85
CA GLU A 65 -1.84 6.50 -3.88
C GLU A 65 -2.47 5.76 -5.06
N ALA A 66 -1.84 4.69 -5.54
CA ALA A 66 -2.36 3.87 -6.62
C ALA A 66 -3.75 3.34 -6.31
N MET A 67 -3.96 2.79 -5.10
CA MET A 67 -5.28 2.29 -4.70
C MET A 67 -6.31 3.44 -4.56
N SER A 68 -5.93 4.55 -3.93
CA SER A 68 -6.85 5.69 -3.75
C SER A 68 -7.26 6.29 -5.09
N ASN A 69 -6.31 6.46 -6.00
CA ASN A 69 -6.55 7.03 -7.32
C ASN A 69 -7.35 6.07 -8.20
N ALA A 70 -7.06 4.76 -8.17
CA ALA A 70 -7.84 3.77 -8.92
C ALA A 70 -9.34 3.81 -8.55
N MET A 71 -9.68 3.89 -7.27
CA MET A 71 -11.08 4.02 -6.83
C MET A 71 -11.73 5.31 -7.31
N ARG A 72 -11.02 6.44 -7.23
CA ARG A 72 -11.52 7.75 -7.68
C ARG A 72 -11.70 7.80 -9.19
N LEU A 73 -10.78 7.23 -9.95
CA LEU A 73 -10.84 7.15 -11.41
C LEU A 73 -11.98 6.21 -11.86
N MET A 74 -12.18 5.07 -11.18
CA MET A 74 -13.33 4.21 -11.44
C MET A 74 -14.65 4.95 -11.18
N TYR A 75 -14.74 5.72 -10.10
CA TYR A 75 -15.90 6.56 -9.83
C TYR A 75 -16.10 7.67 -10.88
N ALA A 76 -15.03 8.32 -11.33
CA ALA A 76 -15.09 9.31 -12.40
C ALA A 76 -15.59 8.67 -13.71
N ALA A 77 -15.06 7.50 -14.08
CA ALA A 77 -15.51 6.73 -15.24
C ALA A 77 -17.00 6.37 -15.15
N TYR A 78 -17.50 6.04 -13.95
CA TYR A 78 -18.94 5.84 -13.71
C TYR A 78 -19.73 7.11 -14.03
N LYS A 79 -19.33 8.23 -13.41
CA LYS A 79 -20.01 9.52 -13.56
C LYS A 79 -20.00 10.04 -14.99
N CYS A 80 -18.95 9.74 -15.75
CA CYS A 80 -18.82 10.11 -17.16
C CYS A 80 -19.43 9.09 -18.13
N GLY A 81 -20.09 8.02 -17.64
CA GLY A 81 -20.69 6.99 -18.50
C GLY A 81 -19.68 6.12 -19.27
N GLN A 82 -18.40 6.14 -18.88
CA GLN A 82 -17.31 5.48 -19.59
C GLN A 82 -17.05 4.04 -19.12
N ILE A 83 -17.65 3.60 -18.00
CA ILE A 83 -17.38 2.26 -17.43
C ILE A 83 -17.54 1.13 -18.44
N LYS A 84 -18.61 1.14 -19.24
CA LYS A 84 -18.87 0.08 -20.22
C LYS A 84 -17.75 0.01 -21.26
N LEU A 85 -17.38 1.15 -21.83
CA LEU A 85 -16.31 1.28 -22.81
C LEU A 85 -14.97 0.78 -22.27
N LEU A 86 -14.60 1.22 -21.06
CA LEU A 86 -13.33 0.83 -20.43
C LEU A 86 -13.31 -0.67 -20.09
N ASN A 87 -14.41 -1.23 -19.59
CA ASN A 87 -14.50 -2.67 -19.32
C ASN A 87 -14.41 -3.52 -20.59
N GLU A 88 -15.02 -3.07 -21.70
CA GLU A 88 -14.87 -3.73 -22.99
C GLU A 88 -13.42 -3.66 -23.50
N TRP A 89 -12.75 -2.53 -23.30
CA TRP A 89 -11.34 -2.40 -23.63
C TRP A 89 -10.48 -3.37 -22.82
N LEU A 90 -10.70 -3.48 -21.51
CA LEU A 90 -9.97 -4.42 -20.65
C LEU A 90 -10.12 -5.87 -21.14
N ARG A 91 -11.35 -6.31 -21.42
CA ARG A 91 -11.63 -7.65 -21.95
C ARG A 91 -10.94 -7.93 -23.27
N LYS A 92 -10.98 -6.99 -24.22
CA LYS A 92 -10.37 -7.15 -25.55
C LYS A 92 -8.84 -7.23 -25.49
N ASN A 93 -8.23 -6.62 -24.48
CA ASN A 93 -6.78 -6.55 -24.31
C ASN A 93 -6.25 -7.53 -23.26
N ASN A 94 -7.11 -8.40 -22.70
CA ASN A 94 -6.79 -9.34 -21.63
C ASN A 94 -6.12 -8.66 -20.42
N ARG A 95 -6.77 -7.59 -19.93
CA ARG A 95 -6.34 -6.76 -18.80
C ARG A 95 -7.34 -6.78 -17.66
#